data_AF-C8NDG5-F1
#
_entry.id   AF-C8NDG5-F1
#
_cell.length_a   1.000
_cell.length_b   1.000
_cell.length_c   1.000
_cell.angle_alpha   90.00
_cell.angle_beta   90.00
_cell.angle_gamma   90.00
#
_symmetry.space_group_name_H-M   'P 1'
#
loop_
_entity.id
_entity.type
_entity.pdbx_description
1 polymer ?
#
loop_
_entity_poly.entity_id
_entity_poly.type
_entity_poly.pdbx_seq_one_letter_code
_entity_poly.pdbx_strand_id
1 'polypeptide(L)'
;MFELPLSKDNAEWYYQYTMNQEIDMTNDPIGNFAMSDLNAYIKAALVGLAQEYQPLLDRVIDWLQFAISRNEGMGPNLDEYISFKQKKLHANLALAYWIRDRENCFSLWHKAIELYQIDLLDNPDSDTDPLYDNSLYNEDIILYCLHAKSYKTGIEIYERAYGKQTPNIKRTKNEKTIEYAYCLHNEQGVYDKEELFLAAKKMLIHNINDGWLMSGKSLHVLSWLKILYWNERENTEPLQIWLDFFKNNFNIEEQA
;
A
#
# COMPACT_ATOMS: atom_id res chain seq x y z
N MET A 1 6.52 -18.80 -16.78
CA MET A 1 5.50 -19.08 -15.75
C MET A 1 5.71 -18.04 -14.67
N PHE A 2 4.66 -17.32 -14.27
CA PHE A 2 4.76 -16.32 -13.21
C PHE A 2 4.96 -17.04 -11.87
N GLU A 3 5.91 -16.61 -11.05
CA GLU A 3 6.16 -17.20 -9.74
C GLU A 3 5.29 -16.50 -8.68
N LEU A 4 4.51 -17.29 -7.94
CA LEU A 4 3.68 -16.76 -6.87
C LEU A 4 4.55 -16.40 -5.65
N PRO A 5 4.21 -15.32 -4.92
CA PRO A 5 4.99 -14.87 -3.75
C PRO A 5 4.89 -15.79 -2.53
N LEU A 6 4.00 -16.78 -2.58
CA LEU A 6 3.74 -17.73 -1.51
C LEU A 6 3.13 -18.99 -2.14
N SER A 7 3.63 -20.18 -1.78
CA SER A 7 2.98 -21.45 -2.12
C SER A 7 1.83 -21.72 -1.16
N LYS A 8 0.89 -22.61 -1.56
CA LYS A 8 -0.23 -23.03 -0.69
C LYS A 8 0.26 -23.62 0.63
N ASP A 9 1.22 -24.55 0.59
CA ASP A 9 1.80 -25.16 1.80
C ASP A 9 2.44 -24.12 2.73
N ASN A 10 3.16 -23.13 2.18
CA ASN A 10 3.78 -22.08 2.98
C ASN A 10 2.74 -21.13 3.57
N ALA A 11 1.64 -20.87 2.86
CA ALA A 11 0.51 -20.10 3.38
C ALA A 11 -0.16 -20.87 4.53
N GLU A 12 -0.51 -22.14 4.34
CA GLU A 12 -1.11 -22.95 5.41
C GLU A 12 -0.21 -23.00 6.66
N TRP A 13 1.09 -23.20 6.48
CA TRP A 13 2.04 -23.14 7.58
C TRP A 13 2.06 -21.78 8.29
N TYR A 14 2.12 -20.68 7.52
CA TYR A 14 2.13 -19.32 8.09
C TYR A 14 0.85 -19.03 8.87
N TYR A 15 -0.32 -19.43 8.35
CA TYR A 15 -1.59 -19.29 9.04
C TYR A 15 -1.57 -20.00 10.39
N GLN A 16 -1.13 -21.27 10.43
CA GLN A 16 -1.03 -22.01 11.68
C GLN A 16 -0.01 -21.37 12.65
N TYR A 17 1.12 -20.89 12.14
CA TYR A 17 2.12 -20.21 12.95
C TYR A 17 1.54 -18.94 13.60
N THR A 18 0.93 -18.06 12.79
CA THR A 18 0.44 -16.77 13.26
C THR A 18 -0.78 -16.90 14.19
N MET A 19 -1.61 -17.92 13.99
CA MET A 19 -2.79 -18.17 14.84
C MET A 19 -2.44 -18.79 16.19
N ASN A 20 -1.30 -19.49 16.29
CA ASN A 20 -0.83 -20.12 17.53
C ASN A 20 0.24 -19.31 18.27
N GLN A 21 0.65 -18.16 17.74
CA GLN A 21 1.67 -17.32 18.35
C GLN A 21 1.14 -16.68 19.64
N GLU A 22 1.87 -16.86 20.75
CA GLU A 22 1.64 -16.09 21.97
C GLU A 22 2.19 -14.67 21.80
N ILE A 23 1.37 -13.67 22.11
CA ILE A 23 1.68 -12.26 21.88
C ILE A 23 1.48 -11.48 23.18
N ASP A 24 2.51 -10.73 23.56
CA ASP A 24 2.43 -9.73 24.63
C ASP A 24 1.94 -8.41 24.05
N MET A 25 0.64 -8.14 24.21
CA MET A 25 0.00 -6.89 23.78
C MET A 25 0.68 -5.60 24.33
N THR A 26 1.52 -5.71 25.36
CA THR A 26 2.27 -4.60 25.93
C THR A 26 3.57 -4.36 25.17
N ASN A 27 4.41 -5.38 25.07
CA ASN A 27 5.80 -5.22 24.65
C ASN A 27 6.05 -5.59 23.18
N ASP A 28 5.13 -6.33 22.55
CA ASP A 28 5.31 -6.72 21.16
C ASP A 28 4.92 -5.60 20.19
N PRO A 29 5.53 -5.56 18.98
CA PRO A 29 5.21 -4.60 17.93
C PRO A 29 3.94 -5.03 17.18
N ILE A 30 2.79 -4.97 17.86
CA ILE A 30 1.49 -5.43 17.38
C ILE A 30 1.16 -4.89 15.98
N GLY A 31 1.44 -3.62 15.72
CA GLY A 31 1.23 -3.03 14.41
C GLY A 31 2.14 -3.62 13.32
N ASN A 32 3.36 -4.08 13.64
CA ASN A 32 4.20 -4.80 12.67
C ASN A 32 3.62 -6.19 12.34
N PHE A 33 3.15 -6.91 13.35
CA PHE A 33 2.49 -8.19 13.14
C PHE A 33 1.24 -8.04 12.27
N ALA A 34 0.40 -7.05 12.55
CA ALA A 34 -0.79 -6.79 11.75
C ALA A 34 -0.49 -6.44 10.28
N MET A 35 0.53 -5.63 10.00
CA MET A 35 0.93 -5.34 8.60
C MET A 35 1.48 -6.59 7.90
N SER A 36 2.23 -7.44 8.62
CA SER A 36 2.74 -8.72 8.10
C SER A 36 1.60 -9.69 7.78
N ASP A 37 0.64 -9.81 8.68
CA ASP A 37 -0.55 -10.64 8.53
C ASP A 37 -1.45 -10.14 7.39
N LEU A 38 -1.62 -8.83 7.22
CA LEU A 38 -2.36 -8.25 6.08
C LEU A 38 -1.68 -8.62 4.75
N ASN A 39 -0.36 -8.53 4.70
CA ASN A 39 0.43 -8.92 3.54
C ASN A 39 0.31 -10.43 3.27
N ALA A 40 0.27 -11.26 4.32
CA ALA A 40 0.06 -12.70 4.19
C ALA A 40 -1.35 -13.02 3.68
N TYR A 41 -2.40 -12.34 4.17
CA TYR A 41 -3.78 -12.48 3.71
C TYR A 41 -3.89 -12.29 2.19
N ILE A 42 -3.36 -11.19 1.65
CA ILE A 42 -3.47 -10.92 0.20
C ILE A 42 -2.66 -11.90 -0.66
N LYS A 43 -1.54 -12.42 -0.14
CA LYS A 43 -0.76 -13.45 -0.83
C LYS A 43 -1.47 -14.80 -0.78
N ALA A 44 -2.03 -15.17 0.35
CA ALA A 44 -2.81 -16.39 0.55
C ALA A 44 -4.04 -16.43 -0.36
N ALA A 45 -4.66 -15.28 -0.63
CA ALA A 45 -5.74 -15.19 -1.61
C ALA A 45 -5.33 -15.65 -3.02
N LEU A 46 -4.09 -15.40 -3.45
CA LEU A 46 -3.60 -15.84 -4.77
C LEU A 46 -3.44 -17.36 -4.89
N VAL A 47 -3.42 -18.08 -3.76
CA VAL A 47 -3.35 -19.55 -3.70
C VAL A 47 -4.65 -20.18 -3.20
N GLY A 48 -5.76 -19.43 -3.27
CA GLY A 48 -7.09 -19.94 -2.97
C GLY A 48 -7.45 -20.04 -1.48
N LEU A 49 -6.65 -19.44 -0.58
CA LEU A 49 -6.85 -19.54 0.87
C LEU A 49 -7.49 -18.30 1.53
N ALA A 50 -8.16 -17.46 0.74
CA ALA A 50 -8.73 -16.22 1.25
C ALA A 50 -9.78 -16.45 2.36
N GLN A 51 -10.61 -17.49 2.20
CA GLN A 51 -11.69 -17.79 3.15
C GLN A 51 -11.13 -18.27 4.50
N GLU A 52 -10.12 -19.14 4.47
CA GLU A 52 -9.42 -19.65 5.64
C GLU A 52 -8.71 -18.53 6.40
N TYR A 53 -8.18 -17.56 5.67
CA TYR A 53 -7.50 -16.38 6.22
C TYR A 53 -8.44 -15.27 6.69
N GLN A 54 -9.76 -15.38 6.49
CA GLN A 54 -10.70 -14.32 6.87
C GLN A 54 -10.60 -13.91 8.35
N PRO A 55 -10.49 -14.84 9.34
CA PRO A 55 -10.30 -14.46 10.74
C PRO A 55 -9.01 -13.68 10.99
N LEU A 56 -7.98 -13.89 10.15
CA LEU A 56 -6.73 -13.14 10.23
C LEU A 56 -6.95 -11.68 9.85
N LEU A 57 -7.76 -11.40 8.83
CA LEU A 57 -8.07 -10.04 8.39
C LEU A 57 -8.81 -9.23 9.47
N ASP A 58 -9.73 -9.87 10.20
CA ASP A 58 -10.42 -9.21 11.32
C ASP A 58 -9.43 -8.85 12.45
N ARG A 59 -8.55 -9.78 12.81
CA ARG A 59 -7.47 -9.56 13.79
C ARG A 59 -6.52 -8.44 13.37
N VAL A 60 -6.17 -8.38 12.08
CA VAL A 60 -5.34 -7.30 11.51
C VAL A 60 -5.95 -5.94 11.78
N ILE A 61 -7.24 -5.77 11.56
CA ILE A 61 -7.94 -4.50 11.77
C ILE A 61 -7.90 -4.12 13.25
N ASP A 62 -8.22 -5.04 14.15
CA ASP A 62 -8.18 -4.82 15.60
C ASP A 62 -6.78 -4.44 16.08
N TRP A 63 -5.76 -5.13 15.60
CA TRP A 63 -4.36 -4.88 15.97
C TRP A 63 -3.81 -3.57 15.41
N LEU A 64 -4.18 -3.20 14.18
CA LEU A 64 -3.82 -1.89 13.62
C LEU A 64 -4.48 -0.76 14.42
N GLN A 65 -5.77 -0.89 14.75
CA GLN A 65 -6.47 0.08 15.61
C GLN A 65 -5.80 0.18 16.98
N PHE A 66 -5.47 -0.96 17.60
CA PHE A 66 -4.78 -0.99 18.90
C PHE A 66 -3.42 -0.29 18.84
N ALA A 67 -2.58 -0.64 17.85
CA ALA A 67 -1.26 -0.04 17.66
C ALA A 67 -1.34 1.47 17.40
N ILE A 68 -2.35 1.93 16.65
CA ILE A 68 -2.63 3.36 16.46
C ILE A 68 -3.03 4.01 17.78
N SER A 69 -3.96 3.41 18.53
CA SER A 69 -4.49 3.98 19.77
C SER A 69 -3.43 4.21 20.86
N ARG A 70 -2.38 3.39 20.87
CA ARG A 70 -1.26 3.51 21.81
C ARG A 70 -0.06 4.32 21.27
N ASN A 71 -0.19 4.93 20.10
CA ASN A 71 0.90 5.61 19.39
C ASN A 71 2.16 4.74 19.23
N GLU A 72 1.98 3.46 18.87
CA GLU A 72 3.10 2.54 18.61
C GLU A 72 4.10 3.17 17.63
N GLY A 73 5.36 3.24 18.05
CA GLY A 73 6.52 3.63 17.27
C GLY A 73 7.40 2.44 16.89
N MET A 74 8.70 2.69 16.84
CA MET A 74 9.78 1.77 16.55
C MET A 74 10.74 1.73 17.75
N GLY A 75 11.81 0.94 17.62
CA GLY A 75 12.84 0.80 18.66
C GLY A 75 12.46 -0.21 19.75
N PRO A 76 13.35 -0.45 20.73
CA PRO A 76 13.17 -1.50 21.74
C PRO A 76 11.93 -1.30 22.63
N ASN A 77 11.51 -0.05 22.85
CA ASN A 77 10.37 0.30 23.69
C ASN A 77 9.14 0.76 22.90
N LEU A 78 9.23 0.75 21.56
CA LEU A 78 8.14 1.16 20.65
C LEU A 78 7.67 2.61 20.84
N ASP A 79 8.54 3.51 21.28
CA ASP A 79 8.28 4.92 21.53
C ASP A 79 9.15 5.87 20.67
N GLU A 80 9.99 5.32 19.78
CA GLU A 80 10.83 6.07 18.84
C GLU A 80 10.15 6.16 17.46
N TYR A 81 10.47 7.16 16.65
CA TYR A 81 9.97 7.28 15.26
C TYR A 81 8.44 7.08 15.11
N ILE A 82 7.67 7.62 16.06
CA ILE A 82 6.21 7.43 16.13
C ILE A 82 5.53 7.89 14.84
N SER A 83 5.83 9.09 14.35
CA SER A 83 5.24 9.62 13.12
C SER A 83 5.51 8.71 11.92
N PHE A 84 6.77 8.25 11.76
CA PHE A 84 7.15 7.32 10.70
C PHE A 84 6.33 6.03 10.73
N LYS A 85 6.19 5.42 11.91
CA LYS A 85 5.44 4.17 12.10
C LYS A 85 3.94 4.38 11.93
N GLN A 86 3.37 5.38 12.59
CA GLN A 86 1.95 5.68 12.57
C GLN A 86 1.45 5.97 11.15
N LYS A 87 2.26 6.63 10.31
CA LYS A 87 1.96 6.83 8.88
C LYS A 87 1.62 5.52 8.17
N LYS A 88 2.44 4.48 8.40
CA LYS A 88 2.26 3.15 7.80
C LYS A 88 1.05 2.43 8.40
N LEU A 89 0.84 2.53 9.71
CA LEU A 89 -0.30 1.89 10.37
C LEU A 89 -1.64 2.42 9.85
N HIS A 90 -1.78 3.75 9.69
CA HIS A 90 -2.99 4.36 9.15
C HIS A 90 -3.25 3.94 7.69
N ALA A 91 -2.21 3.93 6.84
CA ALA A 91 -2.32 3.48 5.45
C ALA A 91 -2.75 2.00 5.35
N ASN A 92 -2.15 1.13 6.17
CA ASN A 92 -2.49 -0.29 6.18
C ASN A 92 -3.90 -0.55 6.73
N LEU A 93 -4.35 0.22 7.74
CA LEU A 93 -5.71 0.10 8.25
C LEU A 93 -6.73 0.52 7.19
N ALA A 94 -6.43 1.58 6.43
CA ALA A 94 -7.28 2.01 5.33
C ALA A 94 -7.36 0.96 4.20
N LEU A 95 -6.25 0.27 3.89
CA LEU A 95 -6.26 -0.86 2.94
C LEU A 95 -7.02 -2.07 3.48
N ALA A 96 -6.90 -2.37 4.77
CA ALA A 96 -7.63 -3.47 5.40
C ALA A 96 -9.14 -3.25 5.36
N TYR A 97 -9.61 -2.05 5.71
CA TYR A 97 -11.01 -1.66 5.55
C TYR A 97 -11.47 -1.63 4.11
N TRP A 98 -10.59 -1.20 3.19
CA TRP A 98 -10.92 -1.30 1.77
C TRP A 98 -11.18 -2.74 1.38
N ILE A 99 -10.28 -3.67 1.72
CA ILE A 99 -10.43 -5.07 1.35
C ILE A 99 -11.64 -5.74 2.00
N ARG A 100 -11.89 -5.48 3.28
CA ARG A 100 -12.98 -6.12 4.03
C ARG A 100 -14.35 -5.52 3.71
N ASP A 101 -14.45 -4.19 3.74
CA ASP A 101 -15.71 -3.47 3.82
C ASP A 101 -15.96 -2.56 2.60
N ARG A 102 -14.98 -2.47 1.69
CA ARG A 102 -14.99 -1.55 0.55
C ARG A 102 -15.05 -0.09 1.00
N GLU A 103 -14.47 0.22 2.15
CA GLU A 103 -14.38 1.60 2.62
C GLU A 103 -13.06 2.25 2.21
N ASN A 104 -13.12 3.48 1.69
CA ASN A 104 -11.90 4.21 1.38
C ASN A 104 -11.20 4.72 2.65
N CYS A 105 -11.97 5.07 3.68
CA CYS A 105 -11.49 5.69 4.91
C CYS A 105 -10.60 6.94 4.66
N PHE A 106 -11.14 7.97 3.99
CA PHE A 106 -10.40 9.21 3.67
C PHE A 106 -9.65 9.82 4.88
N SER A 107 -10.24 9.75 6.08
CA SER A 107 -9.63 10.26 7.31
C SER A 107 -8.30 9.57 7.64
N LEU A 108 -8.18 8.27 7.41
CA LEU A 108 -6.94 7.52 7.66
C LEU A 108 -5.85 7.93 6.67
N TRP A 109 -6.19 8.11 5.39
CA TRP A 109 -5.24 8.60 4.38
C TRP A 109 -4.77 10.02 4.67
N HIS A 110 -5.68 10.94 5.02
CA HIS A 110 -5.29 12.28 5.44
C HIS A 110 -4.40 12.25 6.68
N LYS A 111 -4.67 11.37 7.64
CA LYS A 111 -3.83 11.25 8.83
C LYS A 111 -2.43 10.74 8.49
N ALA A 112 -2.30 9.78 7.56
CA ALA A 112 -1.01 9.33 7.08
C ALA A 112 -0.20 10.45 6.40
N ILE A 113 -0.86 11.34 5.66
CA ILE A 113 -0.23 12.53 5.05
C ILE A 113 0.23 13.53 6.11
N GLU A 114 -0.61 13.82 7.11
CA GLU A 114 -0.26 14.71 8.23
C GLU A 114 0.97 14.18 8.98
N LEU A 115 1.00 12.88 9.29
CA LEU A 115 2.12 12.24 9.99
C LEU A 115 3.40 12.27 9.17
N TYR A 116 3.33 12.12 7.85
CA TYR A 116 4.49 12.32 6.98
C TYR A 116 5.03 13.75 7.05
N GLN A 117 4.16 14.76 7.05
CA GLN A 117 4.59 16.15 7.15
C GLN A 117 5.24 16.46 8.51
N ILE A 118 4.72 15.88 9.59
CA ILE A 118 5.34 15.97 10.92
C ILE A 118 6.73 15.31 10.91
N ASP A 119 6.84 14.09 10.38
CA ASP A 119 8.09 13.33 10.28
C ASP A 119 9.19 14.11 9.54
N LEU A 120 8.84 14.81 8.45
CA LEU A 120 9.73 15.71 7.72
C LEU A 120 10.21 16.92 8.54
N LEU A 121 9.33 17.50 9.36
CA LEU A 121 9.68 18.64 10.20
C LEU A 121 10.60 18.25 11.35
N ASP A 122 10.38 17.06 11.92
CA ASP A 122 11.18 16.53 13.03
C ASP A 122 12.57 16.04 12.55
N ASN A 123 12.69 15.67 11.26
CA ASN A 123 13.91 15.17 10.66
C ASN A 123 14.25 15.93 9.36
N PRO A 124 14.59 17.24 9.41
CA PRO A 124 14.75 18.06 8.22
C PRO A 124 15.92 17.62 7.32
N ASP A 125 16.94 16.98 7.89
CA ASP A 125 18.08 16.46 7.14
C ASP A 125 17.71 15.21 6.31
N SER A 126 16.57 14.56 6.58
CA SER A 126 16.11 13.36 5.87
C SER A 126 15.80 13.58 4.39
N ASP A 127 15.50 14.82 3.96
CA ASP A 127 15.27 15.19 2.56
C ASP A 127 16.58 15.60 1.83
N THR A 128 17.67 15.86 2.58
CA THR A 128 18.89 16.49 2.04
C THR A 128 20.18 15.71 2.25
N ASP A 129 20.18 14.66 3.07
CA ASP A 129 21.36 13.83 3.32
C ASP A 129 21.56 12.81 2.18
N PRO A 130 22.60 12.93 1.34
CA PRO A 130 22.88 12.00 0.26
C PRO A 130 23.34 10.60 0.73
N LEU A 131 23.57 10.39 2.04
CA LEU A 131 23.77 9.07 2.66
C LEU A 131 22.46 8.44 3.12
N TYR A 132 21.39 9.22 3.27
CA TYR A 132 20.04 8.71 3.39
C TYR A 132 19.45 8.57 1.98
N ASP A 133 19.11 7.34 1.61
CA ASP A 133 18.40 7.12 0.36
C ASP A 133 17.02 7.81 0.44
N ASN A 134 16.89 9.01 -0.16
CA ASN A 134 15.66 9.78 -0.31
C ASN A 134 14.49 8.96 -0.92
N SER A 135 14.76 7.75 -1.43
CA SER A 135 13.74 6.77 -1.82
C SER A 135 12.89 6.28 -0.64
N LEU A 136 13.49 6.04 0.54
CA LEU A 136 12.82 5.37 1.68
C LEU A 136 11.75 6.23 2.38
N TYR A 137 11.88 7.56 2.34
CA TYR A 137 10.92 8.47 2.97
C TYR A 137 9.74 8.82 2.05
N ASN A 138 9.93 8.74 0.73
CA ASN A 138 8.95 9.16 -0.28
C ASN A 138 8.18 7.99 -0.92
N GLU A 139 8.41 6.77 -0.45
CA GLU A 139 8.07 5.57 -1.21
C GLU A 139 6.56 5.40 -1.47
N ASP A 140 5.65 6.03 -0.70
CA ASP A 140 4.19 5.93 -0.92
C ASP A 140 3.39 7.23 -0.71
N ILE A 141 4.02 8.35 -0.36
CA ILE A 141 3.26 9.53 0.10
C ILE A 141 2.36 10.15 -0.98
N ILE A 142 2.81 10.18 -2.23
CA ILE A 142 1.98 10.68 -3.33
C ILE A 142 0.83 9.70 -3.59
N LEU A 143 1.06 8.39 -3.46
CA LEU A 143 0.00 7.38 -3.51
C LEU A 143 -1.05 7.60 -2.40
N TYR A 144 -0.63 7.95 -1.18
CA TYR A 144 -1.55 8.34 -0.11
C TYR A 144 -2.35 9.60 -0.48
N CYS A 145 -1.71 10.59 -1.11
CA CYS A 145 -2.41 11.77 -1.63
C CYS A 145 -3.47 11.39 -2.67
N LEU A 146 -3.22 10.40 -3.53
CA LEU A 146 -4.21 9.91 -4.48
C LEU A 146 -5.41 9.27 -3.77
N HIS A 147 -5.18 8.46 -2.74
CA HIS A 147 -6.27 7.86 -1.95
C HIS A 147 -7.08 8.88 -1.16
N ALA A 148 -6.41 9.89 -0.61
CA ALA A 148 -7.02 11.00 0.11
C ALA A 148 -7.71 12.02 -0.81
N LYS A 149 -7.52 11.93 -2.13
CA LYS A 149 -7.87 12.98 -3.11
C LYS A 149 -7.20 14.33 -2.81
N SER A 150 -6.05 14.31 -2.15
CA SER A 150 -5.19 15.48 -1.88
C SER A 150 -4.25 15.75 -3.05
N TYR A 151 -4.81 15.90 -4.26
CA TYR A 151 -4.03 15.97 -5.50
C TYR A 151 -3.04 17.14 -5.52
N LYS A 152 -3.48 18.32 -5.08
CA LYS A 152 -2.61 19.50 -4.93
C LYS A 152 -1.40 19.22 -4.02
N THR A 153 -1.61 18.58 -2.88
CA THR A 153 -0.52 18.20 -1.96
C THR A 153 0.45 17.21 -2.62
N GLY A 154 -0.06 16.23 -3.37
CA GLY A 154 0.77 15.30 -4.13
C GLY A 154 1.62 15.99 -5.21
N ILE A 155 1.06 17.00 -5.90
CA ILE A 155 1.81 17.87 -6.84
C ILE A 155 2.94 18.60 -6.11
N GLU A 156 2.63 19.27 -5.00
CA GLU A 156 3.60 20.06 -4.24
C GLU A 156 4.76 19.20 -3.70
N ILE A 157 4.46 17.99 -3.21
CA ILE A 157 5.48 17.04 -2.74
C ILE A 157 6.36 16.60 -3.91
N TYR A 158 5.77 16.20 -5.04
CA TYR A 158 6.54 15.77 -6.21
C TYR A 158 7.42 16.89 -6.78
N GLU A 159 6.86 18.09 -6.97
CA GLU A 159 7.59 19.22 -7.54
C GLU A 159 8.72 19.71 -6.63
N ARG A 160 8.58 19.57 -5.31
CA ARG A 160 9.67 19.84 -4.36
C ARG A 160 10.85 18.87 -4.55
N ALA A 161 10.56 17.59 -4.73
CA ALA A 161 11.59 16.55 -4.82
C ALA A 161 12.23 16.44 -6.21
N TYR A 162 11.44 16.59 -7.28
CA TYR A 162 11.87 16.29 -8.66
C TYR A 162 11.77 17.47 -9.62
N GLY A 163 11.26 18.61 -9.15
CA GLY A 163 10.99 19.77 -9.98
C GLY A 163 9.70 19.66 -10.80
N LYS A 164 9.21 20.81 -11.26
CA LYS A 164 8.03 20.90 -12.11
C LYS A 164 8.31 20.38 -13.51
N GLN A 165 7.48 19.44 -13.96
CA GLN A 165 7.55 18.89 -15.31
C GLN A 165 6.18 18.45 -15.83
N THR A 166 6.11 18.15 -17.14
CA THR A 166 4.94 17.51 -17.77
C THR A 166 5.31 16.09 -18.19
N PRO A 167 4.92 15.07 -17.40
CA PRO A 167 5.17 13.67 -17.71
C PRO A 167 4.74 13.24 -19.12
N ASN A 168 5.61 12.49 -19.80
CA ASN A 168 5.22 11.75 -21.00
C ASN A 168 4.72 10.34 -20.58
N ILE A 169 3.43 10.25 -20.27
CA ILE A 169 2.79 9.02 -19.75
C ILE A 169 2.84 7.83 -20.73
N LYS A 170 3.04 8.09 -22.03
CA LYS A 170 3.15 7.03 -23.06
C LYS A 170 4.50 6.31 -23.03
N ARG A 171 5.54 6.93 -22.48
CA ARG A 171 6.91 6.41 -22.47
C ARG A 171 7.40 6.01 -21.09
N THR A 172 6.97 6.70 -20.04
CA THR A 172 7.45 6.43 -18.69
C THR A 172 6.87 5.13 -18.14
N LYS A 173 7.70 4.41 -17.39
CA LYS A 173 7.26 3.35 -16.46
C LYS A 173 7.63 3.68 -15.02
N ASN A 174 8.18 4.88 -14.79
CA ASN A 174 8.52 5.32 -13.46
C ASN A 174 7.23 5.58 -12.68
N GLU A 175 7.10 4.90 -11.55
CA GLU A 175 5.93 4.98 -10.69
C GLU A 175 5.64 6.40 -10.24
N LYS A 176 6.62 7.10 -9.65
CA LYS A 176 6.44 8.47 -9.11
C LYS A 176 5.98 9.44 -10.18
N THR A 177 6.51 9.31 -11.40
CA THR A 177 6.04 10.08 -12.56
C THR A 177 4.58 9.79 -12.90
N ILE A 178 4.12 8.54 -12.78
CA ILE A 178 2.72 8.17 -13.00
C ILE A 178 1.82 8.68 -11.86
N GLU A 179 2.23 8.56 -10.59
CA GLU A 179 1.49 9.13 -9.45
C GLU A 179 1.29 10.63 -9.61
N TYR A 180 2.36 11.35 -9.98
CA TYR A 180 2.31 12.78 -10.26
C TYR A 180 1.38 13.11 -11.44
N ALA A 181 1.40 12.30 -12.50
CA ALA A 181 0.47 12.45 -13.61
C ALA A 181 -1.01 12.27 -13.17
N TYR A 182 -1.29 11.37 -12.23
CA TYR A 182 -2.61 11.26 -11.61
C TYR A 182 -2.99 12.50 -10.82
N CYS A 183 -2.09 13.04 -10.00
CA CYS A 183 -2.37 14.27 -9.27
C CYS A 183 -2.67 15.43 -10.24
N LEU A 184 -1.85 15.61 -11.28
CA LEU A 184 -2.07 16.64 -12.30
C LEU A 184 -3.39 16.42 -13.07
N HIS A 185 -3.72 15.20 -13.45
CA HIS A 185 -4.99 14.91 -14.14
C HIS A 185 -6.19 15.28 -13.27
N ASN A 186 -6.22 14.86 -12.01
CA ASN A 186 -7.38 15.10 -11.15
C ASN A 186 -7.50 16.56 -10.71
N GLU A 187 -6.38 17.29 -10.57
CA GLU A 187 -6.40 18.71 -10.19
C GLU A 187 -6.65 19.63 -11.39
N GLN A 188 -6.09 19.30 -12.57
CA GLN A 188 -5.98 20.24 -13.70
C GLN A 188 -6.50 19.68 -15.03
N GLY A 189 -6.87 18.39 -15.12
CA GLY A 189 -7.41 17.79 -16.33
C GLY A 189 -6.41 17.61 -17.48
N VAL A 190 -5.10 17.59 -17.20
CA VAL A 190 -4.05 17.65 -18.23
C VAL A 190 -3.84 16.36 -19.05
N TYR A 191 -4.39 15.22 -18.59
CA TYR A 191 -4.28 13.93 -19.27
C TYR A 191 -5.66 13.38 -19.64
N ASP A 192 -5.71 12.56 -20.67
CA ASP A 192 -6.86 11.70 -20.90
C ASP A 192 -6.91 10.57 -19.85
N LYS A 193 -8.10 10.28 -19.34
CA LYS A 193 -8.30 9.31 -18.26
C LYS A 193 -7.96 7.88 -18.70
N GLU A 194 -8.34 7.50 -19.91
CA GLU A 194 -8.10 6.15 -20.44
C GLU A 194 -6.61 5.94 -20.74
N GLU A 195 -5.95 6.94 -21.35
CA GLU A 195 -4.51 6.89 -21.59
C GLU A 195 -3.72 6.77 -20.28
N LEU A 196 -4.12 7.51 -19.24
CA LEU A 196 -3.47 7.47 -17.92
C LEU A 196 -3.69 6.12 -17.22
N PHE A 197 -4.90 5.58 -17.29
CA PHE A 197 -5.21 4.23 -16.78
C PHE A 197 -4.33 3.18 -17.45
N LEU A 198 -4.22 3.20 -18.78
CA LEU A 198 -3.39 2.26 -19.54
C LEU A 198 -1.90 2.40 -19.22
N ALA A 199 -1.40 3.62 -19.05
CA ALA A 199 -0.01 3.88 -18.65
C ALA A 199 0.30 3.28 -17.26
N ALA A 200 -0.60 3.51 -16.31
CA ALA A 200 -0.43 3.02 -14.94
C ALA A 200 -0.58 1.50 -14.82
N LYS A 201 -1.53 0.89 -15.55
CA LYS A 201 -1.62 -0.56 -15.66
C LYS A 201 -0.33 -1.17 -16.24
N LYS A 202 0.25 -0.57 -17.30
CA LYS A 202 1.53 -1.02 -17.88
C LYS A 202 2.69 -0.88 -16.89
N MET A 203 2.75 0.22 -16.14
CA MET A 203 3.74 0.43 -15.08
C MET A 203 3.60 -0.66 -14.00
N LEU A 204 2.38 -0.93 -13.53
CA LEU A 204 2.13 -1.93 -12.49
C LEU A 204 2.54 -3.33 -12.95
N ILE A 205 2.17 -3.74 -14.16
CA ILE A 205 2.55 -5.04 -14.73
C ILE A 205 4.08 -5.16 -14.88
N HIS A 206 4.74 -4.10 -15.35
CA HIS A 206 6.20 -4.09 -15.47
C HIS A 206 6.87 -4.29 -14.11
N ASN A 207 6.45 -3.54 -13.09
CA ASN A 207 7.02 -3.60 -11.76
C ASN A 207 6.76 -4.93 -11.03
N ILE A 208 5.60 -5.56 -11.27
CA ILE A 208 5.33 -6.92 -10.77
C ILE A 208 6.28 -7.93 -11.42
N ASN A 209 6.51 -7.84 -12.73
CA ASN A 209 7.48 -8.71 -13.42
C ASN A 209 8.93 -8.44 -12.96
N ASP A 210 9.24 -7.21 -12.55
CA ASP A 210 10.53 -6.82 -11.98
C ASP A 210 10.65 -7.21 -10.48
N GLY A 211 9.70 -7.98 -9.94
CA GLY A 211 9.84 -8.66 -8.65
C GLY A 211 9.16 -7.99 -7.47
N TRP A 212 8.28 -7.00 -7.67
CA TRP A 212 7.58 -6.33 -6.55
C TRP A 212 6.88 -7.28 -5.57
N LEU A 213 6.29 -8.38 -6.04
CA LEU A 213 5.66 -9.33 -5.12
C LEU A 213 6.68 -10.12 -4.30
N MET A 214 7.80 -10.50 -4.92
CA MET A 214 8.88 -11.26 -4.27
C MET A 214 9.65 -10.39 -3.27
N SER A 215 9.73 -9.08 -3.51
CA SER A 215 10.37 -8.11 -2.61
C SER A 215 9.46 -7.58 -1.49
N GLY A 216 8.26 -8.16 -1.32
CA GLY A 216 7.35 -7.79 -0.23
C GLY A 216 6.46 -6.59 -0.50
N LYS A 217 6.43 -6.05 -1.73
CA LYS A 217 5.58 -4.92 -2.13
C LYS A 217 4.15 -5.34 -2.53
N SER A 218 3.60 -6.41 -1.94
CA SER A 218 2.25 -6.88 -2.33
C SER A 218 1.14 -5.90 -1.91
N LEU A 219 1.25 -5.27 -0.72
CA LEU A 219 0.32 -4.22 -0.30
C LEU A 219 0.44 -2.94 -1.12
N HIS A 220 1.61 -2.70 -1.68
CA HIS A 220 1.83 -1.60 -2.61
C HIS A 220 1.12 -1.84 -3.96
N VAL A 221 1.23 -3.07 -4.48
CA VAL A 221 0.47 -3.50 -5.67
C VAL A 221 -1.03 -3.37 -5.41
N LEU A 222 -1.49 -3.79 -4.23
CA LEU A 222 -2.88 -3.67 -3.82
C LEU A 222 -3.36 -2.22 -3.81
N SER A 223 -2.53 -1.33 -3.25
CA SER A 223 -2.75 0.12 -3.22
C SER A 223 -2.91 0.72 -4.62
N TRP A 224 -2.08 0.30 -5.58
CA TRP A 224 -2.24 0.68 -6.98
C TRP A 224 -3.52 0.15 -7.63
N LEU A 225 -3.87 -1.11 -7.37
CA LEU A 225 -5.11 -1.69 -7.88
C LEU A 225 -6.34 -0.96 -7.33
N LYS A 226 -6.27 -0.53 -6.07
CA LYS A 226 -7.25 0.40 -5.52
C LYS A 226 -7.28 1.67 -6.35
N ILE A 227 -6.18 2.38 -6.60
CA ILE A 227 -6.23 3.60 -7.45
C ILE A 227 -6.84 3.33 -8.85
N LEU A 228 -6.49 2.23 -9.49
CA LEU A 228 -6.91 1.94 -10.87
C LEU A 228 -8.39 1.56 -10.97
N TYR A 229 -8.91 0.82 -10.00
CA TYR A 229 -10.23 0.19 -10.07
C TYR A 229 -11.18 0.67 -8.95
N TRP A 230 -10.74 1.61 -8.11
CA TRP A 230 -11.60 2.29 -7.14
C TRP A 230 -12.53 3.26 -7.87
N ASN A 231 -13.75 2.80 -8.09
CA ASN A 231 -14.87 3.65 -8.42
C ASN A 231 -15.90 3.52 -7.29
N GLU A 232 -16.26 4.65 -6.65
CA GLU A 232 -17.26 4.71 -5.56
C GLU A 232 -18.65 4.19 -5.99
N ARG A 233 -18.83 3.88 -7.28
CA ARG A 233 -20.09 3.40 -7.88
C ARG A 233 -20.01 2.06 -8.59
N GLU A 234 -18.84 1.41 -8.67
CA GLU A 234 -18.73 0.06 -9.24
C GLU A 234 -18.94 -0.98 -8.15
N ASN A 235 -19.60 -2.10 -8.49
CA ASN A 235 -19.95 -3.15 -7.53
C ASN A 235 -18.90 -4.27 -7.41
N THR A 236 -17.65 -4.02 -7.84
CA THR A 236 -16.61 -5.05 -7.81
C THR A 236 -16.01 -5.15 -6.41
N GLU A 237 -16.01 -6.35 -5.86
CA GLU A 237 -15.38 -6.66 -4.58
C GLU A 237 -13.84 -6.49 -4.69
N PRO A 238 -13.18 -5.79 -3.75
CA PRO A 238 -11.74 -5.52 -3.75
C PRO A 238 -10.86 -6.76 -3.89
N LEU A 239 -11.24 -7.85 -3.23
CA LEU A 239 -10.53 -9.13 -3.38
C LEU A 239 -10.68 -9.68 -4.81
N GLN A 240 -11.84 -9.51 -5.44
CA GLN A 240 -12.04 -9.91 -6.83
C GLN A 240 -11.16 -9.08 -7.77
N ILE A 241 -10.99 -7.78 -7.53
CA ILE A 241 -10.05 -6.92 -8.30
C ILE A 241 -8.63 -7.49 -8.24
N TRP A 242 -8.18 -7.90 -7.05
CA TRP A 242 -6.88 -8.54 -6.84
C TRP A 242 -6.75 -9.83 -7.65
N LEU A 243 -7.69 -10.77 -7.49
CA LEU A 243 -7.67 -12.06 -8.16
C LEU A 243 -7.77 -11.94 -9.69
N ASP A 244 -8.72 -11.14 -10.19
CA ASP A 244 -8.93 -10.92 -11.63
C ASP A 244 -7.71 -10.26 -12.27
N PHE A 245 -7.07 -9.32 -11.58
CA PHE A 245 -5.86 -8.70 -12.12
C PHE A 245 -4.76 -9.74 -12.32
N PHE A 246 -4.54 -10.63 -11.35
CA PHE A 246 -3.51 -11.65 -11.50
C PHE A 246 -3.87 -12.72 -12.53
N LYS A 247 -5.12 -13.18 -12.54
CA LYS A 247 -5.63 -14.14 -13.52
C LYS A 247 -5.45 -13.62 -14.95
N ASN A 248 -5.86 -12.38 -15.21
CA ASN A 248 -5.87 -11.79 -16.54
C ASN A 248 -4.50 -11.37 -17.08
N ASN A 249 -3.52 -11.07 -16.21
CA ASN A 249 -2.23 -10.54 -16.64
C ASN A 249 -1.06 -11.51 -16.41
N PHE A 250 -1.23 -12.54 -15.56
CA PHE A 250 -0.15 -13.46 -15.18
C PHE A 250 -0.53 -14.95 -15.25
N ASN A 251 -1.76 -15.27 -15.68
CA ASN A 251 -2.28 -16.64 -15.83
C ASN A 251 -2.13 -17.49 -14.55
N ILE A 252 -2.44 -16.91 -13.39
CA ILE A 252 -2.56 -17.72 -12.16
C ILE A 252 -3.85 -18.54 -12.27
N GLU A 253 -3.77 -19.85 -12.08
CA GLU A 253 -4.95 -20.72 -12.04
C GLU A 253 -5.60 -20.60 -10.64
N GLU A 254 -6.93 -20.54 -10.59
CA GLU A 254 -7.66 -20.76 -9.34
C GLU A 254 -7.33 -22.20 -8.88
N GLN A 255 -6.43 -22.34 -7.92
CA GLN A 255 -6.24 -23.62 -7.25
C GLN A 255 -7.48 -23.86 -6.38
N ALA A 256 -8.44 -24.60 -6.96
CA ALA A 256 -9.64 -25.11 -6.30
C ALA A 256 -9.31 -25.98 -5.08
#